data_AF-A0A0N5ABG2-F1
#
_entry.id   AF-A0A0N5ABG2-F1
#
_cell.length_a   1.000
_cell.length_b   1.000
_cell.length_c   1.000
_cell.angle_alpha   90.00
_cell.angle_beta   90.00
_cell.angle_gamma   90.00
#
_symmetry.space_group_name_H-M   'P 1'
#
loop_
_entity.id
_entity.type
_entity.pdbx_description
1 polymer ?
#
loop_
_entity_poly.entity_id
_entity_poly.type
_entity_poly.pdbx_seq_one_letter_code
_entity_poly.pdbx_strand_id
1 'polypeptide(L)'
;LHSDSKKCLVAQKEAEEQSKQFEAYWKRRHQEDRDLWRDKDFANAVDKMSRAGYVGVHGSYTVPTEDIRMFNALYMQITVGDYDGNEGLECASEWKKLEGKSRIECQREFIRQANKTITKYGWNPPPGWK
;
A
#
# COMPACT_ATOMS: atom_id res chain seq x y z
N LEU A 1 3.30 42.54 40.69
CA LEU A 1 3.13 41.22 41.34
C LEU A 1 1.94 40.41 40.79
N HIS A 2 0.70 40.93 40.76
CA HIS A 2 -0.44 40.17 40.23
C HIS A 2 -0.52 40.08 38.69
N SER A 3 0.07 41.04 37.95
CA SER A 3 0.12 41.06 36.48
C SER A 3 1.07 40.01 35.91
N ASP A 4 2.25 39.84 36.52
CA ASP A 4 3.33 39.03 35.96
C ASP A 4 3.08 37.53 36.14
N SER A 5 2.39 37.15 37.23
CA SER A 5 1.92 35.78 37.46
C SER A 5 0.87 35.34 36.43
N LYS A 6 -0.04 36.23 36.01
CA LYS A 6 -1.02 35.94 34.96
C LYS A 6 -0.35 35.78 33.58
N LYS A 7 0.64 36.62 33.26
CA LYS A 7 1.41 36.48 32.02
C LYS A 7 2.18 35.16 31.95
N CYS A 8 2.76 34.71 33.07
CA CYS A 8 3.46 33.43 33.15
C CYS A 8 2.52 32.23 32.92
N LEU A 9 1.31 32.27 33.50
CA LEU A 9 0.29 31.23 33.29
C LEU A 9 -0.24 31.19 31.85
N VAL A 10 -0.40 32.35 31.21
CA VAL A 10 -0.79 32.42 29.79
C VAL A 10 0.30 31.84 28.90
N ALA A 11 1.56 32.21 29.13
CA ALA A 11 2.70 31.67 28.39
C ALA A 11 2.85 30.14 28.56
N GLN A 12 2.60 29.60 29.76
CA GLN A 12 2.59 28.15 29.99
C GLN A 12 1.48 27.45 29.19
N LYS A 13 0.27 27.99 29.19
CA LYS A 13 -0.84 27.43 28.39
C LYS A 13 -0.57 27.50 26.89
N GLU A 14 -0.02 28.60 26.40
CA GLU A 14 0.37 28.74 24.99
C GLU A 14 1.46 27.74 24.61
N ALA A 15 2.45 27.51 25.49
CA ALA A 15 3.49 26.50 25.27
C ALA A 15 2.92 25.08 25.25
N GLU A 16 1.96 24.75 26.12
CA GLU A 16 1.25 23.46 26.09
C GLU A 16 0.44 23.27 24.80
N GLU A 17 -0.26 24.31 24.35
CA GLU A 17 -1.04 24.30 23.10
C GLU A 17 -0.11 24.09 21.89
N GLN A 18 1.02 24.80 21.85
CA GLN A 18 2.04 24.66 20.81
C GLN A 18 2.65 23.25 20.80
N SER A 19 2.91 22.67 21.97
CA SER A 19 3.41 21.29 22.09
C SER A 19 2.41 20.28 21.50
N LYS A 20 1.11 20.42 21.82
CA LYS A 20 0.05 19.57 21.24
C LYS A 20 -0.03 19.72 19.72
N GLN A 21 0.05 20.95 19.21
CA GLN A 21 0.04 21.22 17.77
C GLN A 21 1.27 20.62 17.07
N PHE A 22 2.43 20.71 17.70
CA PHE A 22 3.68 20.14 17.18
C PHE A 22 3.63 18.60 17.15
N GLU A 23 3.12 17.96 18.21
CA GLU A 23 2.93 16.51 18.25
C GLU A 23 1.93 16.04 17.18
N ALA A 24 0.81 16.76 17.01
CA ALA A 24 -0.19 16.47 15.98
C ALA A 24 0.38 16.63 14.56
N TYR A 25 1.22 17.66 14.33
CA TYR A 25 1.93 17.85 13.07
C TYR A 25 2.87 16.68 12.76
N TRP A 26 3.70 16.26 13.72
CA TRP A 26 4.62 15.13 13.53
C TRP A 26 3.90 13.81 13.34
N LYS A 27 2.82 13.55 14.08
CA LYS A 27 1.96 12.36 13.88
C LYS A 27 1.40 12.31 12.46
N ARG A 28 0.88 13.42 11.96
CA ARG A 28 0.35 13.53 10.59
C ARG A 28 1.44 13.30 9.55
N ARG A 29 2.60 13.94 9.72
CA ARG A 29 3.72 13.81 8.80
C ARG A 29 4.29 12.39 8.76
N HIS A 30 4.41 11.74 9.92
CA HIS A 30 4.81 10.33 10.00
C HIS A 30 3.79 9.38 9.35
N GLN A 31 2.52 9.76 9.30
CA GLN A 31 1.49 9.01 8.60
C GLN A 31 1.58 9.24 7.08
N GLU A 32 1.70 10.49 6.65
CA GLU A 32 1.86 10.88 5.24
C GLU A 32 3.14 10.31 4.60
N ASP A 33 4.30 10.41 5.28
CA ASP A 33 5.58 9.83 4.80
C ASP A 33 5.49 8.31 4.69
N ARG A 34 4.76 7.66 5.60
CA ARG A 34 4.54 6.22 5.59
C ARG A 34 3.61 5.79 4.45
N ASP A 35 2.62 6.61 4.10
CA ASP A 35 1.70 6.36 2.99
C ASP A 35 2.35 6.62 1.62
N LEU A 36 3.16 7.69 1.50
CA LEU A 36 3.95 7.96 0.29
C LEU A 36 4.93 6.84 -0.05
N TRP A 37 5.59 6.27 0.96
CA TRP A 37 6.51 5.16 0.72
C TRP A 37 5.79 3.89 0.26
N ARG A 38 4.54 3.67 0.71
CA ARG A 38 3.72 2.52 0.29
C ARG A 38 3.28 2.61 -1.15
N ASP A 39 3.02 3.79 -1.68
CA ASP A 39 2.69 3.96 -3.09
C ASP A 39 3.86 3.55 -3.99
N LYS A 40 5.10 3.89 -3.59
CA LYS A 40 6.31 3.42 -4.28
C LYS A 40 6.48 1.91 -4.18
N ASP A 41 6.30 1.33 -3.00
CA ASP A 41 6.43 -0.11 -2.80
C ASP A 41 5.35 -0.90 -3.56
N PHE A 42 4.13 -0.36 -3.62
CA PHE A 42 3.04 -0.92 -4.41
C PHE A 42 3.38 -0.90 -5.91
N ALA A 43 3.84 0.23 -6.45
CA ALA A 43 4.27 0.31 -7.85
C ALA A 43 5.39 -0.69 -8.17
N ASN A 44 6.37 -0.84 -7.28
CA ASN A 44 7.44 -1.83 -7.41
C ASN A 44 6.90 -3.28 -7.34
N ALA A 45 5.92 -3.56 -6.49
CA ALA A 45 5.29 -4.87 -6.42
C ALA A 45 4.50 -5.19 -7.70
N VAL A 46 3.79 -4.21 -8.27
CA VAL A 46 3.09 -4.35 -9.56
C VAL A 46 4.08 -4.65 -10.69
N ASP A 47 5.18 -3.90 -10.78
CA ASP A 47 6.24 -4.15 -11.77
C ASP A 47 6.78 -5.59 -11.67
N LYS A 48 7.14 -6.02 -10.45
CA LYS A 48 7.64 -7.38 -10.25
C LYS A 48 6.60 -8.45 -10.61
N MET A 49 5.33 -8.23 -10.27
CA MET A 49 4.25 -9.17 -10.57
C MET A 49 3.93 -9.25 -12.07
N SER A 50 4.10 -8.16 -12.82
CA SER A 50 3.98 -8.18 -14.29
C SER A 50 5.01 -9.09 -14.98
N ARG A 51 6.07 -9.44 -14.25
CA ARG A 51 7.20 -10.26 -14.70
C ARG A 51 7.34 -11.54 -13.88
N ALA A 52 6.35 -11.83 -13.04
CA ALA A 52 6.34 -13.04 -12.24
C ALA A 52 6.02 -14.25 -13.11
N GLY A 53 6.65 -15.36 -12.75
CA GLY A 53 6.58 -16.60 -13.49
C GLY A 53 7.81 -16.78 -14.36
N TYR A 54 8.69 -17.69 -13.96
CA TYR A 54 9.95 -17.96 -14.64
C TYR A 54 9.76 -18.90 -15.84
N VAL A 55 10.35 -18.58 -16.98
CA VAL A 55 10.41 -19.48 -18.14
C VAL A 55 11.85 -19.49 -18.65
N GLY A 56 12.55 -20.62 -18.49
CA GLY A 56 13.94 -20.73 -18.91
C GLY A 56 14.51 -22.15 -18.83
N VAL A 57 15.84 -22.25 -18.91
CA VAL A 57 16.58 -23.52 -18.96
C VAL A 57 16.33 -24.37 -17.70
N HIS A 58 16.09 -23.73 -16.56
CA HIS A 58 15.85 -24.40 -15.28
C HIS A 58 14.37 -24.74 -15.00
N GLY A 59 13.46 -24.51 -15.96
CA GLY A 59 12.05 -24.87 -15.86
C GLY A 59 11.09 -23.75 -16.27
N SER A 60 9.79 -24.09 -16.24
CA SER A 60 8.68 -23.16 -16.46
C SER A 60 7.80 -23.15 -15.22
N TYR A 61 7.83 -22.05 -14.48
CA TYR A 61 7.04 -21.81 -13.28
C TYR A 61 6.06 -20.69 -13.60
N THR A 62 4.81 -21.03 -13.94
CA THR A 62 3.77 -20.04 -14.18
C THR A 62 3.05 -19.71 -12.87
N VAL A 63 2.68 -18.44 -12.70
CA VAL A 63 1.81 -18.04 -11.59
C VAL A 63 0.40 -18.58 -11.86
N PRO A 64 -0.26 -19.27 -10.91
CA PRO A 64 -1.62 -19.76 -11.08
C PRO A 64 -2.61 -18.63 -11.39
N THR A 65 -3.63 -18.95 -12.20
CA THR A 65 -4.67 -17.98 -12.60
C THR A 65 -5.43 -17.43 -11.40
N GLU A 66 -5.63 -18.23 -10.35
CA GLU A 66 -6.29 -17.82 -9.11
C GLU A 66 -5.50 -16.72 -8.40
N ASP A 67 -4.18 -16.87 -8.32
CA ASP A 67 -3.30 -15.85 -7.73
C ASP A 67 -3.35 -14.56 -8.56
N ILE A 68 -3.31 -14.66 -9.89
CA ILE A 68 -3.43 -13.51 -10.80
C ILE A 68 -4.77 -12.79 -10.59
N ARG A 69 -5.89 -13.52 -10.47
CA ARG A 69 -7.21 -12.93 -10.21
C ARG A 69 -7.26 -12.20 -8.87
N MET A 70 -6.66 -12.76 -7.83
CA MET A 70 -6.51 -12.09 -6.53
C MET A 70 -5.69 -10.79 -6.64
N PHE A 71 -4.55 -10.82 -7.36
CA PHE A 71 -3.75 -9.61 -7.58
C PHE A 71 -4.53 -8.54 -8.34
N ASN A 72 -5.25 -8.93 -9.39
CA ASN A 72 -6.08 -8.00 -10.16
C ASN A 72 -7.21 -7.40 -9.30
N ALA A 73 -7.88 -8.20 -8.46
CA ALA A 73 -8.90 -7.69 -7.53
C ALA A 73 -8.32 -6.68 -6.52
N LEU A 74 -7.16 -6.99 -5.94
CA LEU A 74 -6.47 -6.07 -5.04
C LEU A 74 -6.06 -4.78 -5.76
N TYR A 75 -5.56 -4.88 -6.99
CA TYR A 75 -5.22 -3.72 -7.82
C TYR A 75 -6.43 -2.82 -8.07
N MET A 76 -7.59 -3.40 -8.42
CA MET A 76 -8.83 -2.65 -8.60
C MET A 76 -9.27 -1.95 -7.31
N GLN A 77 -9.26 -2.67 -6.17
CA GLN A 77 -9.61 -2.07 -4.87
C GLN A 77 -8.68 -0.90 -4.48
N ILE A 78 -7.39 -0.96 -4.84
CA ILE A 78 -6.41 0.09 -4.52
C ILE A 78 -6.58 1.33 -5.41
N THR A 79 -6.93 1.13 -6.68
CA THR A 79 -6.92 2.18 -7.71
C THR A 79 -8.28 2.80 -7.96
N VAL A 80 -9.34 1.98 -7.94
CA VAL A 80 -10.72 2.38 -8.20
C VAL A 80 -11.52 2.49 -6.89
N GLY A 81 -11.23 1.65 -5.91
CA GLY A 81 -12.01 1.56 -4.66
C GLY A 81 -12.97 0.39 -4.69
N ASP A 82 -14.11 0.51 -4.01
CA ASP A 82 -15.12 -0.54 -3.95
C ASP A 82 -15.67 -0.90 -5.34
N TYR A 83 -16.19 -2.13 -5.44
CA TYR A 83 -16.68 -2.72 -6.68
C TYR A 83 -17.72 -1.83 -7.38
N ASP A 84 -17.51 -1.56 -8.66
CA ASP A 84 -18.27 -0.59 -9.46
C ASP A 84 -19.45 -1.19 -10.26
N GLY A 85 -19.68 -2.50 -10.16
CA GLY A 85 -20.69 -3.21 -10.95
C GLY A 85 -20.18 -3.83 -12.25
N ASN A 86 -18.89 -3.70 -12.59
CA ASN A 86 -18.34 -4.29 -13.81
C ASN A 86 -18.17 -5.82 -13.70
N GLU A 87 -19.11 -6.56 -14.28
CA GLU A 87 -19.08 -8.04 -14.28
C GLU A 87 -18.18 -8.64 -15.37
N GLY A 88 -17.69 -7.82 -16.31
CA GLY A 88 -16.84 -8.27 -17.41
C GLY A 88 -15.39 -8.56 -17.01
N LEU A 89 -14.99 -8.19 -15.79
CA LEU A 89 -13.64 -8.44 -15.28
C LEU A 89 -13.53 -9.86 -14.73
N GLU A 90 -12.49 -10.59 -15.12
CA GLU A 90 -12.22 -11.93 -14.57
C GLU A 90 -12.00 -11.95 -13.05
N CYS A 91 -11.58 -10.81 -12.49
CA CYS A 91 -11.40 -10.64 -11.04
C CYS A 91 -12.64 -10.10 -10.32
N ALA A 92 -13.78 -9.88 -11.00
CA ALA A 92 -14.96 -9.25 -10.42
C ALA A 92 -15.47 -9.97 -9.17
N SER A 93 -15.48 -11.31 -9.19
CA SER A 93 -15.90 -12.13 -8.04
C SER A 93 -14.97 -11.96 -6.83
N GLU A 94 -13.67 -11.81 -7.05
CA GLU A 94 -12.70 -11.55 -5.98
C GLU A 94 -12.73 -10.09 -5.52
N TRP A 95 -12.98 -9.14 -6.43
CA TRP A 95 -13.08 -7.72 -6.10
C TRP A 95 -14.30 -7.44 -5.21
N LYS A 96 -15.45 -8.08 -5.50
CA LYS A 96 -16.65 -8.03 -4.64
C LYS A 96 -16.36 -8.44 -3.19
N LYS A 97 -15.41 -9.36 -2.94
CA LYS A 97 -15.05 -9.80 -1.58
C LYS A 97 -14.19 -8.79 -0.81
N LEU A 98 -13.68 -7.78 -1.48
CA LEU A 98 -12.82 -6.75 -0.90
C LEU A 98 -13.60 -5.48 -0.51
N GLU A 99 -14.91 -5.45 -0.74
CA GLU A 99 -15.77 -4.31 -0.42
C GLU A 99 -15.60 -3.87 1.04
N GLY A 100 -15.41 -2.56 1.23
CA GLY A 100 -15.20 -1.94 2.53
C GLY A 100 -13.77 -2.07 3.08
N LYS A 101 -12.85 -2.76 2.38
CA LYS A 101 -11.43 -2.74 2.76
C LYS A 101 -10.78 -1.43 2.35
N SER A 102 -9.94 -0.90 3.23
CA SER A 102 -9.21 0.32 2.94
C SER A 102 -8.12 0.10 1.88
N ARG A 103 -7.84 1.15 1.11
CA ARG A 103 -6.74 1.18 0.12
C ARG A 103 -5.41 0.70 0.72
N ILE A 104 -5.07 1.16 1.94
CA ILE A 104 -3.81 0.83 2.62
C ILE A 104 -3.75 -0.66 2.98
N GLU A 105 -4.86 -1.25 3.44
CA GLU A 105 -4.90 -2.69 3.74
C GLU A 105 -4.70 -3.52 2.47
N CYS A 106 -5.35 -3.16 1.37
CA CYS A 106 -5.17 -3.84 0.11
C CYS A 106 -3.74 -3.69 -0.44
N GLN A 107 -3.11 -2.50 -0.31
CA GLN A 107 -1.70 -2.32 -0.68
C GLN A 107 -0.77 -3.23 0.11
N ARG A 108 -0.95 -3.32 1.44
CA ARG A 108 -0.15 -4.20 2.30
C ARG A 108 -0.31 -5.65 1.90
N GLU A 109 -1.54 -6.07 1.61
CA GLU A 109 -1.83 -7.44 1.19
C GLU A 109 -1.21 -7.74 -0.18
N PHE A 110 -1.34 -6.83 -1.15
CA PHE A 110 -0.74 -6.96 -2.47
C PHE A 110 0.78 -7.16 -2.38
N ILE A 111 1.47 -6.27 -1.65
CA ILE A 111 2.93 -6.34 -1.49
C ILE A 111 3.34 -7.64 -0.81
N ARG A 112 2.61 -8.05 0.23
CA ARG A 112 2.87 -9.30 0.97
C ARG A 112 2.75 -10.52 0.07
N GLN A 113 1.68 -10.60 -0.73
CA GLN A 113 1.45 -11.71 -1.64
C GLN A 113 2.46 -11.70 -2.79
N ALA A 114 2.78 -10.52 -3.35
CA ALA A 114 3.74 -10.41 -4.44
C ALA A 114 5.10 -11.00 -4.08
N ASN A 115 5.62 -10.66 -2.89
CA ASN A 115 6.89 -11.20 -2.41
C ASN A 115 6.86 -12.74 -2.25
N LYS A 116 5.73 -13.30 -1.79
CA LYS A 116 5.55 -14.76 -1.70
C LYS A 116 5.52 -15.41 -3.07
N THR A 117 4.75 -14.86 -3.99
CA THR A 117 4.57 -15.39 -5.35
C THR A 117 5.88 -15.38 -6.12
N ILE A 118 6.64 -14.28 -6.06
CA ILE A 118 7.97 -14.20 -6.70
C ILE A 118 8.95 -15.22 -6.12
N THR A 119 8.94 -15.42 -4.81
CA THR A 119 9.80 -16.43 -4.17
C THR A 119 9.46 -17.84 -4.63
N LYS A 120 8.18 -18.11 -4.90
CA LYS A 120 7.68 -19.44 -5.27
C LYS A 120 7.80 -19.74 -6.76
N TYR A 121 7.46 -18.79 -7.62
CA TYR A 121 7.37 -18.99 -9.07
C TYR A 121 8.51 -18.34 -9.85
N GLY A 122 9.43 -17.69 -9.16
CA GLY A 122 10.56 -17.02 -9.77
C GLY A 122 10.19 -15.74 -10.50
N TRP A 123 11.23 -15.00 -10.87
CA TRP A 123 11.14 -13.73 -11.58
C TRP A 123 11.84 -13.85 -12.92
N ASN A 124 11.20 -13.37 -13.99
CA ASN A 124 11.83 -13.29 -15.29
C ASN A 124 12.60 -11.97 -15.44
N PRO A 125 13.92 -12.00 -15.72
CA PRO A 125 14.69 -10.79 -16.01
C PRO A 125 14.19 -10.11 -17.28
N PRO A 126 14.47 -8.80 -17.49
CA PRO A 126 14.02 -8.09 -18.67
C PRO A 126 14.67 -8.72 -19.90
N PRO A 127 14.00 -8.70 -21.07
CA PRO A 127 14.63 -9.13 -22.31
C PRO A 127 15.97 -8.42 -22.53
N GLY A 128 17.04 -9.18 -22.78
CA GLY A 128 18.39 -8.64 -23.01
C GLY A 128 19.30 -8.55 -21.78
N TRP A 129 18.81 -8.87 -20.58
CA TRP A 129 19.64 -9.05 -19.39
C TRP A 129 20.51 -10.31 -19.54
N LYS A 130 21.82 -10.13 -19.69
CA LYS A 130 22.82 -11.20 -19.78
C LYS A 130 23.83 -11.06 -18.66
#